data_AF-A0A379LTE3-F1
#
_entry.id   AF-A0A379LTE3-F1
#
_cell.length_a   1.000
_cell.length_b   1.000
_cell.length_c   1.000
_cell.angle_alpha   90.00
_cell.angle_beta   90.00
_cell.angle_gamma   90.00
#
_symmetry.space_group_name_H-M   'P 1'
#
loop_
_entity.id
_entity.type
_entity.pdbx_description
1 polymer ?
#
loop_
_entity_poly.entity_id
_entity_poly.type
_entity_poly.pdbx_seq_one_letter_code
_entity_poly.pdbx_strand_id
1 'polypeptide(L)'
;MSTRLEKMSKRLGKSGQRETVISLRQAEKKEWIKRIRFNNKKLADEVLIVEKKWAKLAYELDDRFRDKKRDLITYPIVRNLLEREADRWSRTYRNKRLTREDFLSKFYETAWLTIEKYSWIHSTYLYIQIRTAIKSCAKDMLRAIDCNSRYAFHSSLSLAEGFEDFYPDASGDLEDVVMERIFQENLSTQDKGVWRALCEGQSQRETAKELGKHRKTVSNSVARIKNKYNEFYKGMYGA
;
A
#
# COMPACT_ATOMS: atom_id res chain seq x y z
N MET A 1 19.43 21.82 50.07
CA MET A 1 18.41 21.68 49.00
C MET A 1 17.05 22.08 49.55
N SER A 2 16.30 22.92 48.82
CA SER A 2 15.19 23.71 49.34
C SER A 2 13.98 22.88 49.78
N THR A 3 13.60 22.99 51.06
CA THR A 3 12.37 22.44 51.68
C THR A 3 11.07 22.86 50.97
N ARG A 4 11.15 23.87 50.09
CA ARG A 4 10.08 24.33 49.21
C ARG A 4 9.80 23.34 48.06
N LEU A 5 10.83 22.68 47.53
CA LEU A 5 10.69 21.69 46.45
C LEU A 5 10.06 20.38 46.96
N GLU A 6 10.44 19.92 48.16
CA GLU A 6 9.79 18.77 48.80
C GLU A 6 8.33 19.03 49.18
N LYS A 7 8.00 20.24 49.63
CA LYS A 7 6.61 20.63 49.90
C LYS A 7 5.79 20.77 48.62
N MET A 8 6.39 21.20 47.51
CA MET A 8 5.71 21.22 46.20
C MET A 8 5.48 19.80 45.66
N SER A 9 6.44 18.86 45.80
CA SER A 9 6.24 17.48 45.34
C SER A 9 5.15 16.74 46.12
N LYS A 10 5.04 16.99 47.44
CA LYS A 10 3.94 16.47 48.28
C LYS A 10 2.57 17.05 47.93
N ARG A 11 2.50 18.33 47.50
CA ARG A 11 1.25 19.01 47.12
C ARG A 11 0.76 18.66 45.71
N LEU A 12 1.64 18.23 44.82
CA LEU A 12 1.27 17.76 43.48
C LEU A 12 0.56 16.40 43.49
N GLY A 13 0.48 15.74 44.65
CA GLY A 13 -0.01 14.37 44.76
C GLY A 13 0.89 13.40 43.98
N LYS A 14 0.79 12.10 44.26
CA LYS A 14 1.10 11.15 43.20
C LYS A 14 0.03 11.40 42.14
N SER A 15 0.33 12.19 41.11
CA SER A 15 -0.45 12.11 39.87
C SER A 15 -0.46 10.62 39.57
N GLY A 16 -1.59 9.94 39.74
CA GLY A 16 -1.72 8.55 39.29
C GLY A 16 -1.26 8.59 37.85
N GLN A 17 -0.07 8.05 37.58
CA GLN A 17 0.48 8.07 36.23
C GLN A 17 -0.55 7.31 35.42
N ARG A 18 -1.38 8.03 34.66
CA ARG A 18 -2.24 7.40 33.67
C ARG A 18 -1.26 6.72 32.75
N GLU A 19 -1.20 5.40 32.84
CA GLU A 19 -0.32 4.62 31.96
C GLU A 19 -0.67 5.03 30.54
N THR A 20 0.33 5.57 29.83
CA THR A 20 0.13 5.96 28.45
C THR A 20 -0.29 4.74 27.64
N VAL A 21 -1.10 4.92 26.60
CA VAL A 21 -1.51 3.81 25.71
C VAL A 21 -0.28 3.05 25.17
N ILE A 22 0.84 3.74 25.00
CA ILE A 22 2.13 3.17 24.57
C ILE A 22 2.71 2.25 25.66
N SER A 23 2.73 2.67 26.93
CA SER A 23 3.26 1.85 28.03
C SER A 23 2.40 0.61 28.27
N LEU A 24 1.07 0.73 28.17
CA LEU A 24 0.14 -0.41 28.23
C LEU A 24 0.43 -1.44 27.13
N ARG A 25 0.54 -0.99 25.87
CA ARG A 25 0.85 -1.87 24.73
C ARG A 25 2.22 -2.56 24.86
N GLN A 26 3.21 -1.87 25.41
CA GLN A 26 4.52 -2.48 25.68
C GLN A 26 4.47 -3.50 26.82
N ALA A 27 3.65 -3.28 27.84
CA ALA A 27 3.41 -4.25 28.91
C ALA A 27 2.71 -5.51 28.37
N GLU A 28 1.67 -5.34 27.56
CA GLU A 28 0.97 -6.44 26.88
C GLU A 28 1.91 -7.27 25.99
N LYS A 29 2.77 -6.63 25.20
CA LYS A 29 3.82 -7.29 24.42
C LYS A 29 4.72 -8.17 25.30
N LYS A 30 5.18 -7.63 26.43
CA LYS A 30 6.05 -8.35 27.38
C LYS A 30 5.34 -9.50 28.07
N GLU A 31 4.05 -9.37 28.38
CA GLU A 31 3.28 -10.49 28.92
C GLU A 31 3.05 -11.59 27.89
N TRP A 32 2.71 -11.21 26.66
CA TRP A 32 2.48 -12.15 25.58
C TRP A 32 3.72 -13.01 25.31
N ILE A 33 4.92 -12.42 25.30
CA ILE A 33 6.15 -13.20 25.11
C ILE A 33 6.45 -14.12 26.29
N LYS A 34 6.11 -13.72 27.54
CA LYS A 34 6.22 -14.60 28.72
C LYS A 34 5.31 -15.83 28.58
N ARG A 35 4.05 -15.61 28.18
CA ARG A 35 3.06 -16.69 27.96
C ARG A 35 3.54 -17.65 26.87
N ILE A 36 4.05 -17.14 25.76
CA ILE A 36 4.55 -17.99 24.68
C ILE A 36 5.83 -18.69 25.04
N ARG A 37 6.73 -18.06 25.79
CA ARG A 37 7.97 -18.72 26.24
C ARG A 37 7.69 -19.98 27.06
N PHE A 38 6.60 -19.97 27.85
CA PHE A 38 6.15 -21.15 28.59
C PHE A 38 5.69 -22.28 27.66
N ASN A 39 4.95 -21.96 26.59
CA ASN A 39 4.37 -22.96 25.68
C ASN A 39 5.30 -23.39 24.54
N ASN A 40 6.11 -22.47 24.02
CA ASN A 40 6.97 -22.63 22.87
C ASN A 40 8.19 -21.71 22.98
N LYS A 41 9.17 -22.18 23.76
CA LYS A 41 10.42 -21.46 24.02
C LYS A 41 11.15 -21.06 22.73
N LYS A 42 11.22 -21.97 21.76
CA LYS A 42 11.89 -21.72 20.47
C LYS A 42 11.27 -20.54 19.72
N LEU A 43 9.94 -20.51 19.61
CA LEU A 43 9.24 -19.40 18.98
C LEU A 43 9.48 -18.08 19.71
N ALA A 44 9.45 -18.09 21.05
CA ALA A 44 9.71 -16.89 21.84
C ALA A 44 11.14 -16.36 21.61
N ASP A 45 12.12 -17.26 21.52
CA ASP A 45 13.50 -16.87 21.29
C ASP A 45 13.71 -16.34 19.86
N GLU A 46 13.10 -16.96 18.84
CA GLU A 46 13.12 -16.46 17.46
C GLU A 46 12.52 -15.03 17.36
N VAL A 47 11.39 -14.79 18.03
CA VAL A 47 10.76 -13.46 18.11
C VAL A 47 11.72 -12.43 18.72
N LEU A 48 12.32 -12.75 19.86
CA LEU A 48 13.19 -11.82 20.58
C LEU A 48 14.50 -11.54 19.82
N ILE A 49 15.07 -12.53 19.14
CA ILE A 49 16.30 -12.36 18.36
C ILE A 49 16.04 -11.44 17.16
N VAL A 50 14.93 -11.63 16.44
CA VAL A 50 14.57 -10.78 15.30
C VAL A 50 14.26 -9.35 15.75
N GLU A 51 13.56 -9.19 16.87
CA GLU A 51 13.27 -7.85 17.43
C GLU A 51 14.57 -7.14 17.85
N LYS A 52 15.51 -7.86 18.47
CA LYS A 52 16.83 -7.31 18.85
C LYS A 52 17.65 -6.93 17.62
N LYS A 53 17.63 -7.75 16.56
CA LYS A 53 18.33 -7.46 15.30
C LYS A 53 17.73 -6.23 14.62
N TRP A 54 16.40 -6.12 14.58
CA TRP A 54 15.73 -4.93 14.03
C TRP A 54 16.04 -3.67 14.84
N ALA A 55 16.01 -3.74 16.17
CA ALA A 55 16.41 -2.62 17.03
C ALA A 55 17.86 -2.17 16.77
N LYS A 56 18.79 -3.11 16.57
CA LYS A 56 20.18 -2.78 16.21
C LYS A 56 20.26 -2.08 14.86
N LEU A 57 19.63 -2.65 13.83
CA LEU A 57 19.62 -2.08 12.48
C LEU A 57 18.98 -0.68 12.45
N ALA A 58 17.95 -0.47 13.26
CA ALA A 58 17.28 0.81 13.41
C ALA A 58 18.07 1.84 14.20
N TYR A 59 18.85 1.43 15.20
CA TYR A 59 19.69 2.39 15.93
C TYR A 59 20.82 2.95 15.07
N GLU A 60 21.31 2.14 14.13
CA GLU A 60 22.35 2.53 13.19
C GLU A 60 21.78 3.40 12.02
N LEU A 61 20.55 3.91 12.08
CA LEU A 61 19.89 4.72 11.03
C LEU A 61 20.64 6.04 10.78
N ASP A 62 21.61 5.96 9.87
CA ASP A 62 22.24 7.08 9.17
C ASP A 62 22.23 6.71 7.67
N ASP A 63 21.51 7.49 6.87
CA ASP A 63 21.37 7.52 5.39
C ASP A 63 21.18 6.25 4.52
N ARG A 64 21.26 5.01 5.04
CA ARG A 64 21.14 3.75 4.24
C ARG A 64 19.97 2.85 4.63
N PHE A 65 18.75 3.38 4.63
CA PHE A 65 17.56 2.64 5.07
C PHE A 65 17.23 1.40 4.21
N ARG A 66 17.50 1.44 2.90
CA ARG A 66 17.17 0.35 1.97
C ARG A 66 18.05 -0.89 2.17
N ASP A 67 19.34 -0.70 2.47
CA ASP A 67 20.30 -1.80 2.69
C ASP A 67 19.97 -2.60 3.96
N LYS A 68 19.49 -1.93 5.00
CA LYS A 68 19.20 -2.57 6.30
C LYS A 68 17.92 -3.40 6.31
N LYS A 69 16.92 -3.04 5.49
CA LYS A 69 15.74 -3.88 5.24
C LYS A 69 16.14 -5.21 4.61
N ARG A 70 17.04 -5.15 3.62
CA ARG A 70 17.62 -6.35 2.98
C ARG A 70 18.36 -7.21 3.99
N ASP A 71 19.12 -6.62 4.91
CA ASP A 71 19.81 -7.35 5.97
C ASP A 71 18.86 -8.08 6.92
N LEU A 72 17.70 -7.50 7.22
CA LEU A 72 16.71 -8.15 8.08
C LEU A 72 15.99 -9.31 7.36
N ILE A 73 15.68 -9.15 6.08
CA ILE A 73 14.97 -10.18 5.29
C ILE A 73 15.87 -11.36 5.00
N THR A 74 17.14 -11.10 4.72
CA THR A 74 18.16 -12.14 4.53
C THR A 74 18.65 -12.75 5.85
N TYR A 75 18.24 -12.17 7.00
CA TYR A 75 18.62 -12.68 8.31
C TYR A 75 18.16 -14.15 8.47
N PRO A 76 19.02 -15.08 8.93
CA PRO A 76 18.75 -16.51 8.88
C PRO A 76 17.42 -16.93 9.49
N ILE A 77 16.99 -16.31 10.59
CA ILE A 77 15.71 -16.65 11.25
C ILE A 77 14.51 -16.26 10.37
N VAL A 78 14.56 -15.10 9.73
CA VAL A 78 13.49 -14.62 8.84
C VAL A 78 13.52 -15.43 7.56
N ARG A 79 14.69 -15.57 6.93
CA ARG A 79 14.87 -16.40 5.72
C ARG A 79 14.36 -17.83 5.92
N ASN A 80 14.74 -18.49 7.02
CA ASN A 80 14.29 -19.84 7.34
C ASN A 80 12.77 -19.91 7.55
N LEU A 81 12.15 -18.86 8.09
CA LEU A 81 10.69 -18.79 8.20
C LEU A 81 10.05 -18.78 6.80
N LEU A 82 10.55 -17.94 5.89
CA LEU A 82 10.03 -17.83 4.52
C LEU A 82 10.16 -19.16 3.77
N GLU A 83 11.37 -19.74 3.79
CA GLU A 83 11.66 -21.00 3.10
C GLU A 83 10.83 -22.16 3.65
N ARG A 84 10.71 -22.28 4.99
CA ARG A 84 9.92 -23.34 5.61
C ARG A 84 8.43 -23.21 5.34
N GLU A 85 7.88 -22.01 5.37
CA GLU A 85 6.47 -21.81 5.04
C GLU A 85 6.26 -22.09 3.53
N ALA A 86 7.16 -21.65 2.64
CA ALA A 86 7.05 -21.94 1.21
C ALA A 86 7.08 -23.46 0.92
N ASP A 87 7.99 -24.20 1.57
CA ASP A 87 8.03 -25.66 1.50
C ASP A 87 6.72 -26.29 2.00
N ARG A 88 6.20 -25.79 3.11
CA ARG A 88 4.96 -26.31 3.72
C ARG A 88 3.77 -26.09 2.79
N TRP A 89 3.59 -24.87 2.28
CA TRP A 89 2.47 -24.53 1.42
C TRP A 89 2.56 -25.25 0.07
N SER A 90 3.73 -25.28 -0.57
CA SER A 90 3.92 -26.00 -1.83
C SER A 90 3.68 -27.50 -1.71
N ARG A 91 4.14 -28.16 -0.63
CA ARG A 91 3.85 -29.59 -0.40
C ARG A 91 2.37 -29.84 -0.14
N THR A 92 1.71 -28.98 0.64
CA THR A 92 0.29 -29.12 0.97
C THR A 92 -0.59 -28.95 -0.28
N TYR A 93 -0.17 -28.07 -1.20
CA TYR A 93 -0.93 -27.72 -2.41
C TYR A 93 -0.22 -28.15 -3.70
N ARG A 94 0.56 -29.25 -3.66
CA ARG A 94 1.37 -29.74 -4.78
C ARG A 94 0.58 -29.98 -6.08
N ASN A 95 -0.71 -30.26 -5.95
CA ASN A 95 -1.60 -30.54 -7.08
C ASN A 95 -2.22 -29.26 -7.69
N LYS A 96 -1.95 -28.07 -7.13
CA LYS A 96 -2.34 -26.78 -7.70
C LYS A 96 -1.23 -26.28 -8.63
N ARG A 97 -1.55 -25.35 -9.52
CA ARG A 97 -0.59 -24.74 -10.48
C ARG A 97 0.50 -23.85 -9.83
N LEU A 98 0.61 -23.84 -8.50
CA LEU A 98 1.63 -23.05 -7.79
C LEU A 98 2.83 -23.91 -7.43
N THR A 99 3.99 -23.39 -7.79
CA THR A 99 5.28 -23.91 -7.39
C THR A 99 5.70 -23.38 -6.03
N ARG A 100 6.76 -23.98 -5.48
CA ARG A 100 7.41 -23.48 -4.26
C ARG A 100 7.95 -22.07 -4.48
N GLU A 101 8.49 -21.82 -5.66
CA GLU A 101 9.10 -20.57 -6.07
C GLU A 101 8.05 -19.45 -6.14
N ASP A 102 6.82 -19.75 -6.59
CA ASP A 102 5.71 -18.78 -6.59
C ASP A 102 5.37 -18.31 -5.17
N PHE A 103 5.23 -19.25 -4.23
CA PHE A 103 5.02 -18.91 -2.82
C PHE A 103 6.20 -18.14 -2.24
N LEU A 104 7.43 -18.59 -2.52
CA LEU A 104 8.62 -17.98 -1.97
C LEU A 104 8.78 -16.53 -2.42
N SER A 105 8.59 -16.26 -3.72
CA SER A 105 8.63 -14.91 -4.28
C SER A 105 7.63 -13.98 -3.58
N LYS A 106 6.37 -14.41 -3.47
CA LYS A 106 5.33 -13.59 -2.84
C LYS A 106 5.56 -13.41 -1.33
N PHE A 107 6.16 -14.40 -0.66
CA PHE A 107 6.49 -14.31 0.76
C PHE A 107 7.62 -13.30 1.03
N TYR A 108 8.63 -13.24 0.16
CA TYR A 108 9.68 -12.22 0.24
C TYR A 108 9.12 -10.81 0.08
N GLU A 109 8.27 -10.59 -0.93
CA GLU A 109 7.59 -9.31 -1.16
C GLU A 109 6.72 -8.91 0.05
N THR A 110 5.92 -9.84 0.56
CA THR A 110 5.04 -9.60 1.72
C THR A 110 5.85 -9.29 2.98
N ALA A 111 6.96 -10.01 3.21
CA ALA A 111 7.85 -9.75 4.33
C ALA A 111 8.51 -8.37 4.22
N TRP A 112 8.93 -7.97 3.01
CA TRP A 112 9.49 -6.65 2.74
C TRP A 112 8.52 -5.54 3.11
N LEU A 113 7.29 -5.60 2.59
CA LEU A 113 6.23 -4.63 2.88
C LEU A 113 5.85 -4.59 4.37
N THR A 114 5.87 -5.75 5.03
CA THR A 114 5.57 -5.84 6.47
C THR A 114 6.64 -5.14 7.31
N ILE A 115 7.92 -5.32 6.97
CA ILE A 115 9.03 -4.65 7.65
C ILE A 115 8.96 -3.14 7.43
N GLU A 116 8.63 -2.70 6.21
CA GLU A 116 8.48 -1.29 5.89
C GLU A 116 7.37 -0.60 6.68
N LYS A 117 6.25 -1.28 6.88
CA LYS A 117 5.11 -0.75 7.64
C LYS A 117 5.27 -0.91 9.15
N TYR A 118 6.30 -1.62 9.62
CA TYR A 118 6.43 -1.95 11.03
C TYR A 118 6.83 -0.75 11.89
N SER A 119 6.05 -0.51 12.94
CA SER A 119 6.37 0.38 14.05
C SER A 119 6.44 -0.35 15.39
N TRP A 120 7.40 0.00 16.25
CA TRP A 120 7.48 -0.52 17.63
C TRP A 120 6.23 -0.21 18.47
N ILE A 121 5.43 0.77 18.06
CA ILE A 121 4.18 1.18 18.74
C ILE A 121 3.07 0.13 18.58
N HIS A 122 3.16 -0.76 17.58
CA HIS A 122 2.17 -1.82 17.42
C HIS A 122 2.15 -2.76 18.63
N SER A 123 1.04 -3.48 18.85
CA SER A 123 0.86 -4.44 19.94
C SER A 123 1.53 -5.79 19.67
N THR A 124 2.03 -6.03 18.46
CA THR A 124 2.63 -7.30 18.04
C THR A 124 4.10 -7.13 17.62
N TYR A 125 4.89 -8.18 17.81
CA TYR A 125 6.31 -8.22 17.41
C TYR A 125 6.46 -8.39 15.91
N LEU A 126 7.57 -7.88 15.35
CA LEU A 126 7.81 -7.89 13.91
C LEU A 126 7.77 -9.31 13.30
N TYR A 127 8.45 -10.25 13.94
CA TYR A 127 8.48 -11.65 13.50
C TYR A 127 7.07 -12.26 13.37
N ILE A 128 6.16 -11.88 14.27
CA ILE A 128 4.78 -12.38 14.29
C ILE A 128 3.95 -11.73 13.21
N GLN A 129 4.16 -10.43 12.96
CA GLN A 129 3.51 -9.75 11.85
C GLN A 129 3.92 -10.38 10.52
N ILE A 130 5.22 -10.61 10.30
CA ILE A 130 5.74 -11.29 9.10
C ILE A 130 5.09 -12.66 8.94
N ARG A 131 5.12 -13.49 9.99
CA ARG A 131 4.53 -14.83 9.96
C ARG A 131 3.02 -14.81 9.66
N THR A 132 2.30 -13.82 10.16
CA THR A 132 0.85 -13.69 9.98
C THR A 132 0.52 -13.20 8.58
N ALA A 133 1.26 -12.20 8.08
CA ALA A 133 1.11 -11.64 6.75
C ALA A 133 1.35 -12.70 5.66
N ILE A 134 2.41 -13.51 5.80
CA ILE A 134 2.72 -14.62 4.88
C ILE A 134 1.59 -15.65 4.84
N LYS A 135 1.01 -16.00 5.99
CA LYS A 135 -0.12 -16.94 6.05
C LYS A 135 -1.38 -16.37 5.38
N SER A 136 -1.62 -15.07 5.51
CA SER A 136 -2.73 -14.42 4.78
C SER A 136 -2.46 -14.46 3.29
N CYS A 137 -1.28 -14.00 2.88
CA CYS A 137 -0.81 -14.00 1.50
C CYS A 137 -0.95 -15.37 0.84
N ALA A 138 -0.51 -16.45 1.49
CA ALA A 138 -0.65 -17.80 0.96
C ALA A 138 -2.11 -18.20 0.71
N LYS A 139 -3.03 -17.84 1.62
CA LYS A 139 -4.46 -18.08 1.45
C LYS A 139 -5.02 -17.26 0.31
N ASP A 140 -4.59 -16.01 0.17
CA ASP A 140 -5.05 -15.11 -0.88
C ASP A 140 -4.56 -15.58 -2.26
N MET A 141 -3.33 -16.08 -2.37
CA MET A 141 -2.82 -16.74 -3.58
C MET A 141 -3.66 -17.96 -3.97
N LEU A 142 -4.03 -18.80 -3.00
CA LEU A 142 -4.87 -19.98 -3.26
C LEU A 142 -6.30 -19.60 -3.66
N ARG A 143 -6.87 -18.56 -3.02
CA ARG A 143 -8.17 -18.01 -3.40
C ARG A 143 -8.16 -17.47 -4.82
N ALA A 144 -7.11 -16.76 -5.22
CA ALA A 144 -6.98 -16.25 -6.59
C ALA A 144 -7.00 -17.36 -7.65
N ILE A 145 -6.59 -18.58 -7.29
CA ILE A 145 -6.60 -19.74 -8.19
C ILE A 145 -7.96 -20.44 -8.22
N ASP A 146 -8.58 -20.62 -7.06
CA ASP A 146 -9.86 -21.34 -6.94
C ASP A 146 -11.06 -20.46 -7.33
N CYS A 147 -10.94 -19.14 -7.24
CA CYS A 147 -11.93 -18.20 -7.73
C CYS A 147 -11.84 -18.10 -9.26
N ASN A 148 -12.76 -18.82 -9.92
CA ASN A 148 -13.44 -18.52 -11.19
C ASN A 148 -12.76 -17.47 -12.09
N SER A 149 -12.50 -17.79 -13.36
CA SER A 149 -11.74 -17.00 -14.36
C SER A 149 -11.99 -15.47 -14.44
N ARG A 150 -13.05 -14.96 -13.81
CA ARG A 150 -13.35 -13.53 -13.62
C ARG A 150 -12.57 -12.84 -12.50
N TYR A 151 -12.00 -13.56 -11.52
CA TYR A 151 -11.26 -12.97 -10.38
C TYR A 151 -9.76 -13.30 -10.36
N ALA A 152 -9.33 -14.37 -11.05
CA ALA A 152 -7.94 -14.80 -11.10
C ALA A 152 -6.98 -13.77 -11.72
N PHE A 153 -7.50 -12.79 -12.47
CA PHE A 153 -6.72 -11.73 -13.11
C PHE A 153 -6.49 -10.48 -12.25
N HIS A 154 -7.07 -10.38 -11.05
CA HIS A 154 -6.89 -9.20 -10.19
C HIS A 154 -5.66 -9.26 -9.27
N SER A 155 -4.94 -10.39 -9.21
CA SER A 155 -3.74 -10.54 -8.39
C SER A 155 -2.48 -10.95 -9.15
N SER A 156 -2.61 -11.28 -10.44
CA SER A 156 -1.49 -11.10 -11.35
C SER A 156 -1.35 -9.59 -11.53
N LEU A 157 -0.30 -8.98 -10.95
CA LEU A 157 0.14 -7.68 -11.41
C LEU A 157 0.24 -7.80 -12.93
N SER A 158 -0.67 -7.14 -13.63
CA SER A 158 -0.49 -6.91 -15.06
C SER A 158 0.90 -6.31 -15.23
N LEU A 159 1.64 -6.67 -16.27
CA LEU A 159 2.89 -5.97 -16.62
C LEU A 159 2.69 -4.44 -16.76
N ALA A 160 1.45 -3.95 -16.78
CA ALA A 160 1.10 -2.54 -16.66
C ALA A 160 1.30 -1.95 -15.24
N GLU A 161 0.96 -2.67 -14.17
CA GLU A 161 1.07 -2.16 -12.79
C GLU A 161 2.52 -2.26 -12.30
N GLY A 162 3.31 -1.23 -12.58
CA GLY A 162 4.72 -1.13 -12.19
C GLY A 162 5.62 -0.56 -13.29
N PHE A 163 5.10 -0.38 -14.50
CA PHE A 163 5.77 0.33 -15.59
C PHE A 163 5.24 1.75 -15.81
N GLU A 164 4.19 2.18 -15.09
CA GLU A 164 3.66 3.55 -15.11
C GLU A 164 4.73 4.61 -14.80
N ASP A 165 5.74 4.26 -13.99
CA ASP A 165 6.88 5.16 -13.69
C ASP A 165 7.98 5.16 -14.77
N PHE A 166 8.00 4.19 -15.69
CA PHE A 166 9.09 4.01 -16.67
C PHE A 166 8.70 4.38 -18.11
N TYR A 167 7.40 4.39 -18.43
CA TYR A 167 6.90 4.91 -19.70
C TYR A 167 5.63 5.71 -19.43
N PRO A 168 5.58 7.04 -19.71
CA PRO A 168 4.30 7.71 -19.83
C PRO A 168 3.57 7.02 -20.99
N ASP A 169 2.36 6.53 -20.71
CA ASP A 169 1.42 5.89 -21.64
C ASP A 169 1.76 6.06 -23.13
N ALA A 170 2.42 5.06 -23.71
CA ALA A 170 2.41 4.84 -25.15
C ALA A 170 1.12 4.10 -25.56
N SER A 171 -0.01 4.57 -25.03
CA SER A 171 -1.36 4.02 -25.24
C SER A 171 -2.37 5.07 -25.74
N GLY A 172 -1.90 6.27 -26.07
CA GLY A 172 -2.50 7.10 -27.11
C GLY A 172 -1.45 7.24 -28.20
N ASP A 173 -1.79 6.89 -29.44
CA ASP A 173 -0.91 7.22 -30.55
C ASP A 173 -0.58 8.71 -30.44
N LEU A 174 0.65 9.12 -30.74
CA LEU A 174 1.05 10.54 -30.70
C LEU A 174 0.07 11.42 -31.51
N GLU A 175 -0.61 10.80 -32.48
CA GLU A 175 -1.77 11.28 -33.20
C GLU A 175 -2.92 11.70 -32.26
N ASP A 176 -3.38 10.88 -31.32
CA ASP A 176 -4.50 11.21 -30.41
C ASP A 176 -4.22 12.46 -29.55
N VAL A 177 -3.01 12.59 -29.02
CA VAL A 177 -2.60 13.77 -28.23
C VAL A 177 -2.55 15.03 -29.11
N VAL A 178 -2.06 14.90 -30.35
CA VAL A 178 -2.06 15.98 -31.33
C VAL A 178 -3.50 16.33 -31.75
N MET A 179 -4.36 15.32 -31.92
CA MET A 179 -5.76 15.47 -32.31
C MET A 179 -6.58 16.18 -31.25
N GLU A 180 -6.40 15.82 -29.99
CA GLU A 180 -7.02 16.52 -28.86
C GLU A 180 -6.58 17.98 -28.81
N ARG A 181 -5.30 18.27 -29.07
CA ARG A 181 -4.77 19.64 -29.06
C ARG A 181 -5.35 20.49 -30.19
N ILE A 182 -5.41 19.96 -31.41
CA ILE A 182 -6.01 20.63 -32.57
C ILE A 182 -7.51 20.85 -32.34
N PHE A 183 -8.21 19.87 -31.77
CA PHE A 183 -9.62 20.01 -31.41
C PHE A 183 -9.83 21.11 -30.36
N GLN A 184 -9.00 21.13 -29.31
CA GLN A 184 -9.05 22.15 -28.27
C GLN A 184 -8.88 23.55 -28.86
N GLU A 185 -7.94 23.76 -29.79
CA GLU A 185 -7.73 25.07 -30.41
C GLU A 185 -8.99 25.60 -31.11
N ASN A 186 -9.76 24.71 -31.76
CA ASN A 186 -11.00 25.00 -32.47
C ASN A 186 -12.25 25.21 -31.58
N LEU A 187 -12.13 25.01 -30.27
CA LEU A 187 -13.21 25.31 -29.31
C LEU A 187 -13.27 26.80 -28.96
N SER A 188 -14.49 27.28 -28.70
CA SER A 188 -14.67 28.64 -28.18
C SER A 188 -14.07 28.76 -26.77
N THR A 189 -13.67 29.96 -26.35
CA THR A 189 -13.13 30.20 -25.00
C THR A 189 -14.07 29.72 -23.88
N GLN A 190 -15.38 29.78 -24.11
CA GLN A 190 -16.38 29.28 -23.17
C GLN A 190 -16.46 27.74 -23.15
N ASP A 191 -16.32 27.09 -24.31
CA ASP A 191 -16.39 25.63 -24.43
C ASP A 191 -15.08 24.97 -23.96
N LYS A 192 -13.93 25.64 -24.10
CA LYS A 192 -12.63 25.21 -23.56
C LYS A 192 -12.67 25.00 -22.04
N GLY A 193 -13.33 25.90 -21.31
CA GLY A 193 -13.47 25.78 -19.86
C GLY A 193 -14.37 24.60 -19.45
N VAL A 194 -15.45 24.35 -20.20
CA VAL A 194 -16.32 23.19 -19.98
C VAL A 194 -15.60 21.88 -20.33
N TRP A 195 -14.82 21.86 -21.41
CA TRP A 195 -14.06 20.69 -21.85
C TRP A 195 -13.02 20.28 -20.81
N ARG A 196 -12.19 21.21 -20.32
CA ARG A 196 -11.17 20.92 -19.29
C ARG A 196 -11.77 20.28 -18.04
N ALA A 197 -12.82 20.89 -17.49
CA ALA A 197 -13.49 20.39 -16.31
C ALA A 197 -14.05 18.97 -16.51
N LEU A 198 -14.53 18.63 -17.71
CA LEU A 198 -14.99 17.27 -18.03
C LEU A 198 -13.84 16.27 -18.19
N CYS A 199 -12.73 16.66 -18.82
CA CYS A 199 -11.53 15.82 -18.94
C CYS A 199 -10.89 15.50 -17.57
N GLU A 200 -11.01 16.42 -16.62
CA GLU A 200 -10.60 16.22 -15.21
C GLU A 200 -11.56 15.30 -14.43
N GLY A 201 -12.59 14.75 -15.08
CA GLY A 201 -13.52 13.78 -14.51
C GLY A 201 -14.68 14.40 -13.71
N GLN A 202 -14.86 15.73 -13.78
CA GLN A 202 -15.95 16.38 -13.05
C GLN A 202 -17.32 16.13 -13.69
N SER A 203 -18.35 16.09 -12.86
CA SER A 203 -19.74 16.04 -13.35
C SER A 203 -20.18 17.39 -13.91
N GLN A 204 -21.13 17.40 -14.86
CA GLN A 204 -21.72 18.65 -15.39
C GLN A 204 -22.28 19.59 -14.31
N ARG A 205 -22.64 19.04 -13.14
CA ARG A 205 -23.13 19.80 -11.99
C ARG A 205 -21.99 20.53 -11.27
N GLU A 206 -20.85 19.87 -11.11
CA GLU A 206 -19.64 20.45 -10.53
C GLU A 206 -19.04 21.50 -11.46
N THR A 207 -18.96 21.19 -12.75
CA THR A 207 -18.51 22.15 -13.78
C THR A 207 -19.39 23.41 -13.84
N ALA A 208 -20.71 23.26 -13.67
CA ALA A 208 -21.62 24.41 -13.60
C ALA A 208 -21.36 25.29 -12.37
N LYS A 209 -21.03 24.66 -11.23
CA LYS A 209 -20.70 25.36 -9.99
C LYS A 209 -19.35 26.08 -10.10
N GLU A 210 -18.34 25.43 -10.68
CA GLU A 210 -17.00 25.99 -10.86
C GLU A 210 -16.98 27.17 -11.84
N LEU A 211 -17.65 27.04 -12.97
CA LEU A 211 -17.71 28.09 -13.98
C LEU A 211 -18.71 29.21 -13.63
N GLY A 212 -19.44 29.11 -12.52
CA GLY A 212 -20.49 30.06 -12.13
C GLY A 212 -21.63 30.14 -13.15
N LYS A 213 -21.92 29.05 -13.88
CA LYS A 213 -22.92 29.02 -14.96
C LYS A 213 -24.10 28.14 -14.61
N HIS A 214 -25.25 28.42 -15.21
CA HIS A 214 -26.41 27.56 -15.08
C HIS A 214 -26.17 26.19 -15.72
N ARG A 215 -26.64 25.11 -15.10
CA ARG A 215 -26.46 23.72 -15.58
C ARG A 215 -26.92 23.51 -17.02
N LYS A 216 -28.01 24.19 -17.43
CA LYS A 216 -28.52 24.16 -18.81
C LYS A 216 -27.51 24.72 -19.81
N THR A 217 -26.77 25.76 -19.43
CA THR A 217 -25.72 26.36 -20.27
C THR A 217 -24.54 25.41 -20.44
N VAL A 218 -24.12 24.72 -19.38
CA VAL A 218 -23.09 23.68 -19.44
C VAL A 218 -23.55 22.52 -20.33
N SER A 219 -24.77 22.02 -20.13
CA SER A 219 -25.34 20.94 -20.93
C SER A 219 -25.40 21.29 -22.43
N ASN A 220 -25.80 22.52 -22.78
CA ASN A 220 -25.79 23.01 -24.15
C ASN A 220 -24.36 23.10 -24.72
N SER A 221 -23.38 23.53 -23.92
CA SER A 221 -21.97 23.51 -24.31
C SER A 221 -21.45 22.09 -24.52
N VAL A 222 -21.80 21.12 -23.67
CA VAL A 222 -21.45 19.71 -23.88
C VAL A 222 -22.02 19.17 -25.20
N ALA A 223 -23.29 19.47 -25.49
CA ALA A 223 -23.91 19.05 -26.75
C ALA A 223 -23.21 19.66 -27.97
N ARG A 224 -22.84 20.95 -27.90
CA ARG A 224 -22.07 21.62 -28.96
C ARG A 224 -20.67 21.04 -29.12
N ILE A 225 -19.96 20.79 -28.04
CA ILE A 225 -18.62 20.17 -28.05
C ILE A 225 -18.71 18.79 -28.68
N LYS A 226 -19.70 17.97 -28.29
CA LYS A 226 -19.92 16.63 -28.85
C LYS A 226 -20.21 16.67 -30.35
N ASN A 227 -21.04 17.60 -30.81
CA ASN A 227 -21.32 17.76 -32.24
C ASN A 227 -20.06 18.19 -33.02
N LYS A 228 -19.32 19.17 -32.51
CA LYS A 228 -18.04 19.60 -33.11
C LYS A 228 -17.01 18.48 -33.14
N TYR A 229 -16.91 17.69 -32.09
CA TYR A 229 -16.00 16.55 -32.02
C TYR A 229 -16.37 15.51 -33.08
N ASN A 230 -17.66 15.19 -33.22
CA ASN A 230 -18.14 14.28 -34.26
C ASN A 230 -17.89 14.80 -35.69
N GLU A 231 -18.06 16.11 -35.93
CA GLU A 231 -17.77 16.74 -37.22
C GLU A 231 -16.26 16.72 -37.52
N PHE A 232 -15.44 17.06 -36.53
CA PHE A 232 -13.98 17.03 -36.62
C PHE A 232 -13.45 15.62 -36.90
N TYR A 233 -13.96 14.62 -36.18
CA TYR A 233 -13.60 13.21 -36.39
C TYR A 233 -14.06 12.68 -37.76
N LYS A 234 -15.26 13.08 -38.23
CA LYS A 234 -15.75 12.74 -39.58
C LYS A 234 -14.94 13.39 -40.70
N GLY A 235 -14.44 14.61 -40.51
CA GLY A 235 -13.59 15.28 -41.50
C GLY A 235 -12.20 14.66 -41.62
N MET A 236 -11.72 14.02 -40.56
CA MET A 236 -10.41 13.37 -40.45
C MET A 236 -10.36 11.97 -41.05
N TYR A 237 -11.40 11.16 -40.80
CA TYR A 237 -11.46 9.75 -41.21
C TYR A 237 -12.58 9.47 -42.23
N GLY A 238 -12.94 10.47 -43.02
CA GLY A 238 -14.18 10.48 -43.80
C GLY A 238 -14.40 9.26 -44.70
N ALA A 239 -15.60 8.67 -44.53
CA ALA A 239 -16.34 7.75 -45.42
C ALA A 239 -15.64 6.45 -45.87
#